data_AF-R0KUX9-F1
#
_entry.id   AF-R0KUX9-F1
#
_cell.length_a   1.000
_cell.length_b   1.000
_cell.length_c   1.000
_cell.angle_alpha   90.00
_cell.angle_beta   90.00
_cell.angle_gamma   90.00
#
_symmetry.space_group_name_H-M   'P 1'
#
loop_
_entity.id
_entity.type
_entity.pdbx_description
1 polymer ?
#
loop_
_entity_poly.entity_id
_entity_poly.type
_entity_poly.pdbx_seq_one_letter_code
_entity_poly.pdbx_strand_id
1 'polypeptide(L)'
;LDYELYFIKLERLTKEMNQIEKENTKLENEILYQTSIYNRLKDLLIHLEIKETHFISLETDSLKSSEGVSRIEKALYALGNFKEGDYKIRVVKEKKERINESLKGFYKRFIKEINSILTESKINDSLCIHKDLYNKLNFLKDIFLNSKKFKDFHAVLCGLYAKQSSLLYSKEMENHLNKLNRILNKEKDKIEEVLEGLLESYKNIIKIEKKFMGSM
;
A
#
# COMPACT_ATOMS: atom_id res chain seq x y z
N LEU A 1 -44.47 -54.08 52.12
CA LEU A 1 -44.95 -52.69 52.16
C LEU A 1 -43.81 -51.68 52.11
N ASP A 2 -42.77 -51.75 52.94
CA ASP A 2 -41.64 -50.79 52.86
C ASP A 2 -40.76 -50.89 51.61
N TYR A 3 -40.57 -52.08 51.04
CA TYR A 3 -39.73 -52.28 49.85
C TYR A 3 -40.31 -51.66 48.57
N GLU A 4 -41.63 -51.69 48.39
CA GLU A 4 -42.30 -51.06 47.25
C GLU A 4 -42.17 -49.53 47.30
N LEU A 5 -42.33 -48.93 48.48
CA LEU A 5 -42.19 -47.49 48.66
C LEU A 5 -40.75 -47.03 48.36
N TYR A 6 -39.76 -47.85 48.74
CA TYR A 6 -38.35 -47.61 48.43
C TYR A 6 -38.05 -47.71 46.93
N PHE A 7 -38.65 -48.70 46.25
CA PHE A 7 -38.50 -48.88 44.81
C PHE A 7 -39.13 -47.72 44.01
N ILE A 8 -40.31 -47.26 44.41
CA ILE A 8 -40.99 -46.10 43.80
C ILE A 8 -40.15 -44.83 43.98
N LYS A 9 -39.54 -44.64 45.15
CA LYS A 9 -38.63 -43.50 45.40
C LYS A 9 -37.38 -43.56 44.53
N LEU A 10 -36.75 -44.74 44.41
CA LEU A 10 -35.61 -44.96 43.54
C LEU A 10 -35.95 -44.69 42.08
N GLU A 11 -37.07 -45.21 41.58
CA GLU A 11 -37.49 -45.02 40.20
C GLU A 11 -37.79 -43.54 39.87
N ARG A 12 -38.37 -42.81 40.83
CA ARG A 12 -38.59 -41.36 40.72
C ARG A 12 -37.26 -40.60 40.70
N LEU A 13 -36.33 -40.93 41.59
CA LEU A 13 -34.97 -40.36 41.63
C LEU A 13 -34.20 -40.64 40.33
N THR A 14 -34.33 -41.84 39.77
CA THR A 14 -33.72 -42.18 38.47
C THR A 14 -34.33 -41.36 37.34
N LYS A 15 -35.65 -41.16 37.32
CA LYS A 15 -36.30 -40.29 36.33
C LYS A 15 -35.84 -38.83 36.45
N GLU A 16 -35.76 -38.31 37.67
CA GLU A 16 -35.27 -36.96 37.96
C GLU A 16 -33.78 -36.79 37.57
N MET A 17 -32.91 -37.76 37.91
CA MET A 17 -31.49 -37.76 37.47
C MET A 17 -31.36 -37.80 35.94
N ASN A 18 -32.12 -38.66 35.26
CA ASN A 18 -32.09 -38.73 33.80
C ASN A 18 -32.58 -37.44 33.13
N GLN A 19 -33.50 -36.70 33.78
CA GLN A 19 -33.92 -35.38 33.33
C GLN A 19 -32.80 -34.35 33.50
N ILE A 20 -32.16 -34.31 34.68
CA ILE A 20 -31.02 -33.42 34.96
C ILE A 20 -29.88 -33.68 33.98
N GLU A 21 -29.56 -34.94 33.71
CA GLU A 21 -28.48 -35.31 32.79
C GLU A 21 -28.75 -34.82 31.36
N LYS A 22 -29.99 -34.97 30.88
CA LYS A 22 -30.42 -34.44 29.57
C LYS A 22 -30.35 -32.91 29.51
N GLU A 23 -30.76 -32.23 30.57
CA GLU A 23 -30.67 -30.77 30.64
C GLU A 23 -29.21 -30.31 30.65
N ASN A 24 -28.33 -30.98 31.39
CA ASN A 24 -26.90 -30.70 31.37
C ASN A 24 -26.29 -30.88 29.98
N THR A 25 -26.59 -31.98 29.28
CA THR A 25 -26.07 -32.18 27.92
C THR A 25 -26.57 -31.10 26.96
N LYS A 26 -27.83 -30.66 27.13
CA LYS A 26 -28.39 -29.56 26.33
C LYS A 26 -27.66 -28.24 26.61
N LEU A 27 -27.44 -27.92 27.89
CA LEU A 27 -26.74 -26.71 28.31
C LEU A 27 -25.28 -26.71 27.84
N GLU A 28 -24.58 -27.84 27.93
CA GLU A 28 -23.20 -27.98 27.42
C GLU A 28 -23.13 -27.70 25.92
N ASN A 29 -24.07 -28.25 25.14
CA ASN A 29 -24.16 -27.98 23.71
C ASN A 29 -24.46 -26.50 23.40
N GLU A 30 -25.35 -25.87 24.17
CA GLU A 30 -25.64 -24.43 24.04
C GLU A 30 -24.41 -23.58 24.38
N ILE A 31 -23.65 -23.92 25.42
CA ILE A 31 -22.41 -23.23 25.79
C ILE A 31 -21.37 -23.35 24.68
N LEU A 32 -21.18 -24.55 24.11
CA LEU A 32 -20.25 -24.76 23.00
C LEU A 32 -20.64 -23.93 21.77
N TYR A 33 -21.93 -23.92 21.43
CA TYR A 33 -22.46 -23.14 20.32
C TYR A 33 -22.27 -21.63 20.53
N GLN A 34 -22.64 -21.12 21.71
CA GLN A 34 -22.47 -19.70 22.05
C GLN A 34 -21.00 -19.28 22.08
N THR A 35 -20.10 -20.13 22.59
CA THR A 35 -18.65 -19.87 22.60
C THR A 35 -18.10 -19.76 21.17
N SER A 36 -18.55 -20.64 20.26
CA SER A 36 -18.19 -20.56 18.84
C SER A 36 -18.67 -19.25 18.20
N ILE A 37 -19.90 -18.81 18.50
CA ILE A 37 -20.42 -17.53 18.00
C ILE A 37 -19.60 -16.36 18.54
N TYR A 38 -19.31 -16.35 19.84
CA TYR A 38 -18.54 -15.30 20.49
C TYR A 38 -17.15 -15.14 19.86
N ASN A 39 -16.44 -16.25 19.64
CA ASN A 39 -15.12 -16.22 18.99
C ASN A 39 -15.20 -15.64 17.57
N ARG A 40 -16.19 -16.05 16.77
CA ARG A 40 -16.41 -15.49 15.43
C ARG A 40 -16.74 -14.00 15.44
N LEU A 41 -17.52 -13.53 16.42
CA LEU A 41 -17.84 -12.12 16.60
C LEU A 41 -16.62 -11.32 17.05
N LYS A 42 -15.80 -11.87 17.94
CA LYS A 42 -14.55 -11.26 18.39
C LYS A 42 -13.58 -11.08 17.21
N ASP A 43 -13.41 -12.11 16.39
CA ASP A 43 -12.58 -12.02 15.19
C ASP A 43 -13.12 -10.98 14.20
N LEU A 44 -14.44 -10.96 13.99
CA LEU A 44 -15.09 -9.95 13.16
C LEU A 44 -14.85 -8.53 13.67
N LEU A 45 -14.96 -8.32 14.99
CA LEU A 45 -14.76 -7.02 15.63
C LEU A 45 -13.33 -6.53 15.44
N ILE A 46 -12.34 -7.40 15.65
CA ILE A 46 -10.92 -7.10 15.42
C ILE A 46 -10.66 -6.72 13.95
N HIS A 47 -11.27 -7.44 13.00
CA HIS A 47 -11.12 -7.14 11.57
C HIS A 47 -11.80 -5.83 11.16
N LEU A 48 -12.94 -5.49 11.78
CA LEU A 48 -13.68 -4.26 11.53
C LEU A 48 -13.05 -3.02 12.18
N GLU A 49 -12.19 -3.20 13.19
CA GLU A 49 -11.55 -2.14 13.96
C GLU A 49 -10.42 -1.43 13.19
N ILE A 50 -10.73 -0.97 11.96
CA ILE A 50 -9.92 0.06 11.32
C ILE A 50 -10.30 1.39 11.92
N LYS A 51 -9.34 1.99 12.64
CA LYS A 51 -9.46 3.30 13.26
C LYS A 51 -9.75 4.38 12.22
N GLU A 52 -10.67 5.27 12.55
CA GLU A 52 -11.05 6.41 11.72
C GLU A 52 -9.85 7.31 11.39
N THR A 53 -8.88 7.38 12.29
CA THR A 53 -7.62 8.11 12.11
C THR A 53 -6.83 7.67 10.87
N HIS A 54 -6.93 6.40 10.45
CA HIS A 54 -6.27 5.94 9.23
C HIS A 54 -6.88 6.56 7.96
N PHE A 55 -8.21 6.74 7.94
CA PHE A 55 -8.90 7.42 6.84
C PHE A 55 -8.53 8.90 6.80
N ILE A 56 -8.54 9.57 7.96
CA ILE A 56 -8.16 10.98 8.08
C ILE A 56 -6.72 11.21 7.62
N SER A 57 -5.79 10.34 7.99
CA SER A 57 -4.39 10.42 7.54
C SER A 57 -4.29 10.33 6.01
N LEU A 58 -5.03 9.41 5.37
CA LEU A 58 -5.04 9.35 3.92
C LEU A 58 -5.61 10.60 3.24
N GLU A 59 -6.50 11.35 3.89
CA GLU A 59 -7.16 12.53 3.31
C GLU A 59 -6.44 13.85 3.58
N THR A 60 -5.76 13.97 4.73
CA THR A 60 -5.27 15.26 5.22
C THR A 60 -3.77 15.33 5.47
N ASP A 61 -3.08 14.19 5.68
CA ASP A 61 -1.66 14.24 5.99
C ASP A 61 -0.81 14.68 4.79
N SER A 62 0.23 15.44 5.11
CA SER A 62 1.16 15.99 4.11
C SER A 62 2.10 14.91 3.58
N LEU A 63 2.27 14.90 2.25
CA LEU A 63 3.28 14.09 1.56
C LEU A 63 4.68 14.75 1.57
N LYS A 64 4.83 15.91 2.23
CA LYS A 64 6.08 16.67 2.28
C LYS A 64 6.82 16.53 3.61
N SER A 65 6.18 16.00 4.66
CA SER A 65 6.78 15.82 5.98
C SER A 65 6.98 14.34 6.32
N SER A 66 8.09 14.02 7.00
CA SER A 66 8.43 12.65 7.40
C SER A 66 7.34 12.03 8.28
N GLU A 67 6.81 12.81 9.23
CA GLU A 67 5.70 12.36 10.08
C GLU A 67 4.42 12.09 9.29
N GLY A 68 4.07 12.95 8.33
CA GLY A 68 2.90 12.77 7.48
C GLY A 68 3.01 11.51 6.62
N VAL A 69 4.17 11.32 5.98
CA VAL A 69 4.46 10.11 5.18
C VAL A 69 4.39 8.85 6.05
N SER A 70 4.99 8.84 7.24
CA SER A 70 4.92 7.69 8.14
C SER A 70 3.49 7.34 8.58
N ARG A 71 2.65 8.35 8.83
CA ARG A 71 1.22 8.12 9.16
C ARG A 71 0.45 7.56 7.97
N ILE A 72 0.71 8.08 6.76
CA ILE A 72 0.13 7.58 5.51
C ILE A 72 0.55 6.13 5.27
N GLU A 73 1.82 5.77 5.43
CA GLU A 73 2.31 4.40 5.27
C GLU A 73 1.62 3.43 6.23
N LYS A 74 1.49 3.81 7.51
CA LYS A 74 0.73 3.03 8.50
C LYS A 74 -0.73 2.86 8.11
N ALA A 75 -1.37 3.92 7.60
CA ALA A 75 -2.74 3.86 7.13
C ALA A 75 -2.89 2.94 5.91
N LEU A 76 -2.00 3.05 4.91
CA LEU A 76 -1.98 2.17 3.74
C LEU A 76 -1.74 0.71 4.10
N TYR A 77 -0.89 0.43 5.09
CA TYR A 77 -0.68 -0.91 5.60
C TYR A 77 -1.94 -1.46 6.28
N ALA A 78 -2.55 -0.69 7.18
CA ALA A 78 -3.76 -1.10 7.90
C ALA A 78 -4.94 -1.34 6.94
N LEU A 79 -5.20 -0.39 6.05
CA LEU A 79 -6.30 -0.44 5.08
C LEU A 79 -6.07 -1.51 4.01
N GLY A 80 -4.84 -1.63 3.50
CA GLY A 80 -4.48 -2.60 2.47
C GLY A 80 -4.40 -4.05 2.96
N ASN A 81 -4.38 -4.28 4.27
CA ASN A 81 -4.42 -5.61 4.87
C ASN A 81 -5.82 -6.03 5.34
N PHE A 82 -6.84 -5.18 5.13
CA PHE A 82 -8.21 -5.54 5.43
C PHE A 82 -8.64 -6.72 4.54
N LYS A 83 -8.83 -7.88 5.16
CA LYS A 83 -9.35 -9.08 4.51
C LYS A 83 -10.85 -9.14 4.77
N GLU A 84 -11.63 -9.16 3.70
CA GLU A 84 -13.07 -9.39 3.75
C GLU A 84 -13.41 -10.74 4.44
N GLY A 85 -12.48 -11.69 4.41
CA GLY A 85 -12.68 -13.06 4.89
C GLY A 85 -13.84 -13.75 4.16
N ASP A 86 -14.37 -14.82 4.75
CA ASP A 86 -15.61 -15.49 4.29
C ASP A 86 -16.88 -14.76 4.78
N TYR A 87 -16.73 -13.58 5.38
CA TYR A 87 -17.83 -12.87 6.03
C TYR A 87 -18.69 -12.16 4.99
N LYS A 88 -19.80 -12.79 4.59
CA LYS A 88 -20.82 -12.20 3.70
C LYS A 88 -21.68 -11.10 4.37
N ILE A 89 -21.24 -10.56 5.50
CA ILE A 89 -21.99 -9.60 6.31
C ILE A 89 -21.96 -8.23 5.64
N ARG A 90 -23.13 -7.58 5.52
CA ARG A 90 -23.29 -6.27 4.87
C ARG A 90 -22.30 -5.22 5.37
N VAL A 91 -22.10 -5.14 6.68
CA VAL A 91 -21.18 -4.17 7.31
C VAL A 91 -19.73 -4.36 6.85
N VAL A 92 -19.29 -5.60 6.61
CA VAL A 92 -17.94 -5.90 6.11
C VAL A 92 -17.78 -5.41 4.67
N LYS A 93 -18.82 -5.59 3.84
CA LYS A 93 -18.84 -5.07 2.47
C LYS A 93 -18.82 -3.54 2.42
N GLU A 94 -19.68 -2.88 3.18
CA GLU A 94 -19.73 -1.42 3.26
C GLU A 94 -18.39 -0.84 3.74
N LYS A 95 -17.75 -1.48 4.73
CA LYS A 95 -16.41 -1.08 5.19
C LYS A 95 -15.36 -1.26 4.08
N LYS A 96 -15.41 -2.37 3.33
CA LYS A 96 -14.49 -2.61 2.20
C LYS A 96 -14.67 -1.58 1.09
N GLU A 97 -15.90 -1.24 0.75
CA GLU A 97 -16.21 -0.19 -0.24
C GLU A 97 -15.63 1.15 0.20
N ARG A 98 -15.86 1.53 1.47
CA ARG A 98 -15.28 2.74 2.05
C ARG A 98 -13.75 2.75 1.99
N ILE A 99 -13.10 1.63 2.34
CA ILE A 99 -11.63 1.49 2.23
C ILE A 99 -11.17 1.70 0.80
N ASN A 100 -11.84 1.06 -0.18
CA ASN A 100 -11.50 1.19 -1.58
C ASN A 100 -11.66 2.62 -2.09
N GLU A 101 -12.72 3.32 -1.69
CA GLU A 101 -12.95 4.72 -2.04
C GLU A 101 -11.86 5.63 -1.48
N SER A 102 -11.52 5.49 -0.20
CA SER A 102 -10.46 6.28 0.44
C SER A 102 -9.09 6.01 -0.19
N LEU A 103 -8.76 4.75 -0.51
CA LEU A 103 -7.53 4.40 -1.22
C LEU A 103 -7.49 5.01 -2.62
N LYS A 104 -8.59 4.93 -3.39
CA LYS A 104 -8.69 5.58 -4.70
C LYS A 104 -8.53 7.09 -4.60
N GLY A 105 -9.14 7.72 -3.60
CA GLY A 105 -9.02 9.16 -3.34
C GLY A 105 -7.57 9.55 -3.03
N PHE A 106 -6.92 8.80 -2.15
CA PHE A 106 -5.52 8.98 -1.82
C PHE A 106 -4.60 8.86 -3.04
N TYR A 107 -4.71 7.79 -3.84
CA TYR A 107 -3.82 7.61 -5.00
C TYR A 107 -4.02 8.70 -6.06
N LYS A 108 -5.24 9.21 -6.24
CA LYS A 108 -5.46 10.41 -7.09
C LYS A 108 -4.71 11.62 -6.56
N ARG A 109 -4.70 11.86 -5.25
CA ARG A 109 -3.92 12.95 -4.63
C ARG A 109 -2.42 12.71 -4.79
N PHE A 110 -1.97 11.48 -4.52
CA PHE A 110 -0.56 11.09 -4.64
C PHE A 110 -0.04 11.27 -6.07
N ILE A 111 -0.81 10.87 -7.08
CA ILE A 111 -0.47 11.09 -8.49
C ILE A 111 -0.29 12.58 -8.81
N LYS A 112 -1.17 13.45 -8.29
CA LYS A 112 -1.03 14.91 -8.47
C LYS A 112 0.25 15.44 -7.83
N GLU A 113 0.58 14.98 -6.62
CA GLU A 113 1.80 15.38 -5.92
C GLU A 113 3.06 14.94 -6.68
N ILE A 114 3.11 13.68 -7.12
CA ILE A 114 4.22 13.15 -7.92
C ILE A 114 4.36 13.94 -9.22
N ASN A 115 3.25 14.27 -9.89
CA ASN A 115 3.29 15.10 -11.09
C ASN A 115 3.84 16.51 -10.81
N SER A 116 3.53 17.12 -9.66
CA SER A 116 4.11 18.41 -9.26
C SER A 116 5.62 18.29 -9.06
N ILE A 117 6.08 17.29 -8.31
CA ILE A 117 7.50 17.02 -8.05
C ILE A 117 8.27 16.84 -9.37
N LEU A 118 7.69 16.10 -10.31
CA LEU A 118 8.25 15.84 -11.63
C LEU A 118 8.26 17.08 -12.53
N THR A 119 7.27 17.97 -12.42
CA THR A 119 7.20 19.18 -13.26
C THR A 119 8.11 20.30 -12.74
N GLU A 120 8.33 20.36 -11.43
CA GLU A 120 9.24 21.31 -10.79
C GLU A 120 10.74 20.98 -10.97
N SER A 121 11.07 19.83 -11.57
CA SER A 121 12.46 19.46 -11.84
C SER A 121 13.10 20.47 -12.81
N LYS A 122 14.15 21.15 -12.36
CA LYS A 122 14.90 22.08 -13.19
C LYS A 122 15.63 21.32 -14.29
N ILE A 123 15.54 21.83 -15.52
CA ILE A 123 16.38 21.42 -16.63
C ILE A 123 17.77 22.00 -16.36
N ASN A 124 18.80 21.14 -16.38
CA ASN A 124 20.17 21.58 -16.30
C ASN A 124 20.71 21.84 -17.72
N ASP A 125 21.66 22.78 -17.85
CA ASP A 125 22.29 23.05 -19.15
C ASP A 125 23.28 21.95 -19.58
N SER A 126 23.36 20.85 -18.84
CA SER A 126 24.27 19.73 -19.05
C SER A 126 23.56 18.43 -18.74
N LEU A 127 23.79 17.42 -19.57
CA LEU A 127 23.31 16.06 -19.35
C LEU A 127 23.90 15.48 -18.06
N CYS A 128 23.07 15.30 -17.02
CA CYS A 128 23.54 14.85 -15.72
C CYS A 128 22.49 14.03 -14.95
N ILE A 129 22.90 13.43 -13.83
CA ILE A 129 22.01 12.62 -12.98
C ILE A 129 21.18 13.54 -12.06
N HIS A 130 19.85 13.40 -12.07
CA HIS A 130 18.94 14.20 -11.25
C HIS A 130 18.83 13.69 -9.80
N LYS A 131 19.95 13.75 -9.06
CA LYS A 131 20.01 13.28 -7.66
C LYS A 131 18.92 13.86 -6.77
N ASP A 132 18.61 15.15 -6.91
CA ASP A 132 17.58 15.82 -6.11
C ASP A 132 16.18 15.29 -6.39
N LEU A 133 15.86 15.03 -7.67
CA LEU A 133 14.60 14.41 -8.06
C LEU A 133 14.50 13.00 -7.48
N TYR A 134 15.58 12.21 -7.58
CA TYR A 134 15.61 10.86 -7.02
C TYR A 134 15.46 10.87 -5.50
N ASN A 135 16.06 11.83 -4.81
CA ASN A 135 15.91 11.97 -3.36
C ASN A 135 14.46 12.29 -2.96
N LYS A 136 13.80 13.22 -3.68
CA LYS A 136 12.38 13.55 -3.47
C LYS A 136 11.47 12.34 -3.70
N LEU A 137 11.75 11.55 -4.74
CA LEU A 137 10.97 10.35 -5.04
C LEU A 137 11.27 9.20 -4.08
N ASN A 138 12.54 9.00 -3.69
CA ASN A 138 12.95 7.98 -2.72
C ASN A 138 12.30 8.20 -1.35
N PHE A 139 12.07 9.45 -0.97
CA PHE A 139 11.32 9.78 0.25
C PHE A 139 9.89 9.22 0.25
N LEU A 140 9.31 8.98 -0.93
CA LEU A 140 7.96 8.45 -1.11
C LEU A 140 7.96 6.99 -1.60
N LYS A 141 9.10 6.31 -1.53
CA LYS A 141 9.33 4.99 -2.11
C LYS A 141 8.36 3.93 -1.60
N ASP A 142 8.09 3.89 -0.30
CA ASP A 142 7.26 2.83 0.28
C ASP A 142 5.78 2.98 -0.12
N ILE A 143 5.31 4.22 -0.25
CA ILE A 143 3.99 4.53 -0.82
C ILE A 143 3.94 4.09 -2.30
N PHE A 144 4.99 4.36 -3.06
CA PHE A 144 5.12 3.94 -4.45
C PHE A 144 5.11 2.41 -4.58
N LEU A 145 5.84 1.69 -3.74
CA LEU A 145 5.86 0.23 -3.70
C LEU A 145 4.49 -0.34 -3.34
N ASN A 146 3.78 0.28 -2.39
CA ASN A 146 2.43 -0.13 -2.01
C ASN A 146 1.45 -0.02 -3.19
N SER A 147 1.64 0.97 -4.08
CA SER A 147 0.81 1.16 -5.28
C SER A 147 0.79 -0.06 -6.22
N LYS A 148 1.80 -0.94 -6.17
CA LYS A 148 1.84 -2.20 -6.97
C LYS A 148 0.63 -3.10 -6.71
N LYS A 149 -0.01 -3.00 -5.54
CA LYS A 149 -1.27 -3.69 -5.23
C LYS A 149 -2.44 -3.20 -6.08
N PHE A 150 -2.36 -1.99 -6.62
CA PHE A 150 -3.37 -1.30 -7.43
C PHE A 150 -2.81 -1.00 -8.82
N LYS A 151 -2.88 -1.99 -9.70
CA LYS A 151 -2.22 -1.98 -11.03
C LYS A 151 -2.49 -0.70 -11.84
N ASP A 152 -3.73 -0.22 -11.85
CA ASP A 152 -4.12 0.97 -12.63
C ASP A 152 -3.39 2.22 -12.16
N PHE A 153 -3.33 2.46 -10.85
CA PHE A 153 -2.64 3.62 -10.29
C PHE A 153 -1.12 3.49 -10.44
N HIS A 154 -0.58 2.28 -10.27
CA HIS A 154 0.85 2.02 -10.46
C HIS A 154 1.29 2.31 -11.90
N ALA A 155 0.52 1.84 -12.88
CA ALA A 155 0.80 2.09 -14.28
C ALA A 155 0.81 3.60 -14.62
N VAL A 156 -0.13 4.37 -14.06
CA VAL A 156 -0.16 5.83 -14.23
C VAL A 156 1.09 6.49 -13.62
N LEU A 157 1.49 6.09 -12.41
CA LEU A 157 2.69 6.61 -11.76
C LEU A 157 3.96 6.34 -12.57
N CYS A 158 4.15 5.09 -13.04
CA CYS A 158 5.27 4.73 -13.91
C CYS A 158 5.25 5.51 -15.23
N GLY A 159 4.06 5.66 -15.84
CA GLY A 159 3.89 6.40 -17.08
C GLY A 159 4.23 7.89 -16.94
N LEU A 160 3.82 8.53 -15.84
CA LEU A 160 4.16 9.92 -15.54
C LEU A 160 5.66 10.10 -15.38
N TYR A 161 6.30 9.22 -14.60
CA TYR A 161 7.75 9.26 -14.41
C TYR A 161 8.49 9.09 -15.74
N ALA A 162 8.17 8.04 -16.51
CA ALA A 162 8.83 7.75 -17.77
C ALA A 162 8.69 8.89 -18.78
N LYS A 163 7.49 9.46 -18.89
CA LYS A 163 7.24 10.61 -19.78
C LYS A 163 8.08 11.82 -19.39
N GLN A 164 8.09 12.18 -18.10
CA GLN A 164 8.80 13.37 -17.66
C GLN A 164 10.31 13.19 -17.70
N SER A 165 10.82 12.04 -17.24
CA SER A 165 12.25 11.71 -17.30
C SER A 165 12.75 11.73 -18.75
N SER A 166 11.99 11.14 -19.69
CA SER A 166 12.31 11.20 -21.12
C SER A 166 12.37 12.63 -21.65
N LEU A 167 11.42 13.49 -21.27
CA LEU A 167 11.37 14.88 -21.73
C LEU A 167 12.55 15.71 -21.16
N LEU A 168 12.86 15.50 -19.88
CA LEU A 168 13.97 16.13 -19.18
C LEU A 168 15.29 15.78 -19.86
N TYR A 169 15.60 14.49 -19.98
CA TYR A 169 16.83 14.02 -20.61
C TYR A 169 16.96 14.41 -22.08
N SER A 170 15.85 14.43 -22.84
CA SER A 170 15.88 14.86 -24.24
C SER A 170 16.32 16.32 -24.38
N LYS A 171 15.79 17.22 -23.53
CA LYS A 171 16.18 18.64 -23.53
C LYS A 171 17.63 18.84 -23.09
N GLU A 172 18.07 18.11 -22.07
CA GLU A 172 19.45 18.20 -21.60
C GLU A 172 20.45 17.67 -22.64
N MET A 173 20.08 16.60 -23.34
CA MET A 173 20.87 16.06 -24.43
C MET A 173 20.97 17.07 -25.58
N GLU A 174 19.87 17.72 -25.96
CA GLU A 174 19.86 18.77 -26.99
C GLU A 174 20.77 19.95 -26.59
N ASN A 175 20.65 20.43 -25.35
CA ASN A 175 21.51 21.49 -24.82
C ASN A 175 22.99 21.08 -24.83
N HIS A 176 23.27 19.84 -24.44
CA HIS A 176 24.63 19.32 -24.42
C HIS A 176 25.21 19.21 -25.83
N LEU A 177 24.47 18.65 -26.80
CA LEU A 177 24.86 18.58 -28.20
C LEU A 177 25.10 19.96 -28.81
N ASN A 178 24.25 20.94 -28.51
CA ASN A 178 24.43 22.33 -28.96
C ASN A 178 25.73 22.95 -28.42
N LYS A 179 26.08 22.67 -27.16
CA LYS A 179 27.36 23.10 -26.56
C LYS A 179 28.54 22.41 -27.23
N LEU A 180 28.45 21.10 -27.45
CA LEU A 180 29.51 20.35 -28.11
C LEU A 180 29.76 20.85 -29.53
N ASN A 181 28.70 21.07 -30.33
CA ASN A 181 28.83 21.61 -31.69
C ASN A 181 29.60 22.95 -31.71
N ARG A 182 29.38 23.82 -30.71
CA ARG A 182 30.15 25.07 -30.57
C ARG A 182 31.63 24.83 -30.24
N ILE A 183 31.96 23.81 -29.46
CA ILE A 183 33.33 23.45 -29.10
C ILE A 183 34.05 22.82 -30.29
N LEU A 184 33.41 21.88 -30.99
CA LEU A 184 33.97 21.19 -32.16
C LEU A 184 34.26 22.16 -33.32
N ASN A 185 33.48 23.23 -33.45
CA ASN A 185 33.76 24.30 -34.40
C ASN A 185 35.04 25.10 -34.08
N LYS A 186 35.57 25.02 -32.86
CA LYS A 186 36.79 25.71 -32.41
C LYS A 186 38.00 24.78 -32.23
N GLU A 187 37.78 23.55 -31.79
CA GLU A 187 38.82 22.56 -31.45
C GLU A 187 38.54 21.23 -32.15
N LYS A 188 38.72 21.19 -33.48
CA LYS A 188 38.42 20.01 -34.31
C LYS A 188 39.25 18.76 -33.93
N ASP A 189 40.43 18.97 -33.35
CA ASP A 189 41.35 17.88 -33.02
C ASP A 189 40.93 17.08 -31.77
N LYS A 190 39.91 17.56 -31.03
CA LYS A 190 39.38 16.89 -29.82
C LYS A 190 38.02 16.21 -30.02
N ILE A 191 37.60 16.01 -31.28
CA ILE A 191 36.30 15.41 -31.59
C ILE A 191 36.11 14.04 -30.93
N GLU A 192 37.13 13.18 -30.98
CA GLU A 192 37.05 11.82 -30.44
C GLU A 192 36.84 11.82 -28.92
N GLU A 193 37.67 12.55 -28.17
CA GLU A 193 37.55 12.67 -26.71
C GLU A 193 36.19 13.23 -26.27
N VAL A 194 35.68 14.21 -27.02
CA VAL A 194 34.37 14.85 -26.75
C VAL A 194 33.22 13.88 -26.99
N LEU A 195 33.27 13.09 -28.08
CA LEU A 195 32.25 12.10 -28.39
C LEU A 195 32.29 10.93 -27.41
N GLU A 196 33.48 10.47 -27.02
CA GLU A 196 33.64 9.44 -25.98
C GLU A 196 33.07 9.89 -24.64
N GLY A 197 33.35 11.12 -24.21
CA GLY A 197 32.80 11.69 -22.97
C GLY A 197 31.27 11.77 -22.97
N LEU A 198 30.67 12.10 -24.11
CA LEU A 198 29.21 12.12 -24.27
C LEU A 198 28.61 10.70 -24.18
N LEU A 199 29.20 9.74 -24.88
CA LEU A 199 28.75 8.34 -24.84
C LEU A 199 28.85 7.77 -23.43
N GLU A 200 29.94 8.06 -22.72
CA GLU A 200 30.14 7.60 -21.35
C GLU A 200 29.16 8.23 -20.37
N SER A 201 28.87 9.53 -20.51
CA SER A 201 27.84 10.23 -19.72
C SER A 201 26.46 9.62 -19.93
N TYR A 202 26.10 9.33 -21.18
CA TYR A 202 24.82 8.70 -21.53
C TYR A 202 24.71 7.27 -20.98
N LYS A 203 25.75 6.45 -21.12
CA LYS A 203 25.81 5.09 -20.53
C LYS A 203 25.62 5.13 -19.02
N ASN A 204 26.27 6.07 -18.34
CA ASN A 204 26.14 6.22 -16.89
C ASN A 204 24.73 6.60 -16.46
N ILE A 205 24.06 7.49 -17.20
CA ILE A 205 22.66 7.84 -16.95
C ILE A 205 21.75 6.62 -17.10
N ILE A 206 21.87 5.86 -18.19
CA ILE A 206 21.07 4.64 -18.40
C ILE A 206 21.27 3.66 -17.24
N LYS A 207 22.52 3.45 -16.81
CA LYS A 207 22.84 2.53 -15.72
C LYS A 207 22.17 2.96 -14.41
N ILE A 208 22.16 4.26 -14.11
CA ILE A 208 21.59 4.79 -12.89
C ILE A 208 20.06 4.80 -12.94
N GLU A 209 19.47 5.22 -14.05
CA GLU A 209 18.02 5.17 -14.29
C GLU A 209 17.49 3.74 -14.13
N LYS A 210 18.17 2.76 -14.74
CA LYS A 210 17.80 1.35 -14.61
C LYS A 210 17.86 0.89 -13.15
N LYS A 211 18.87 1.32 -12.39
CA LYS A 211 19.00 0.99 -10.96
C LYS A 211 17.90 1.66 -10.13
N PHE A 212 17.60 2.92 -10.40
CA PHE A 212 16.57 3.69 -9.70
C PHE A 212 15.18 3.08 -9.94
N MET A 213 14.82 2.85 -11.20
CA MET A 213 13.55 2.23 -11.58
C MET A 213 13.42 0.79 -11.07
N GLY A 214 14.51 0.02 -11.05
CA GLY A 214 14.50 -1.32 -10.46
C GLY A 214 14.34 -1.33 -8.93
N SER A 215 14.61 -0.20 -8.27
CA SER A 215 14.46 -0.06 -6.82
C SER A 215 13.09 0.46 -6.38
N MET A 216 12.28 0.98 -7.32
CA MET A 216 10.91 1.47 -7.15
C MET A 216 9.88 0.37 -7.43
#